data_AF-A0A6P3DU98-F1
#
_entry.id   AF-A0A6P3DU98-F1
#
_cell.length_a   1.000
_cell.length_b   1.000
_cell.length_c   1.000
_cell.angle_alpha   90.00
_cell.angle_beta   90.00
_cell.angle_gamma   90.00
#
_symmetry.space_group_name_H-M   'P 1'
#
loop_
_entity.id
_entity.type
_entity.pdbx_description
1 polymer ?
#
loop_
_entity_poly.entity_id
_entity_poly.type
_entity_poly.pdbx_seq_one_letter_code
_entity_poly.pdbx_strand_id
1 'polypeptide(L)'
;MKMSGEDDWDVERYKTEHECDEHWELRRKFLLAHKDKFPEDELVCLAQVFTNVELLGCRYPKETMQLIAELAQDIVGEYREKRKIKLQRKVVEASDAASSKVKGRIASTASSNTTKTSAQLQNTKLSHNLSSNKVPVKRRRLEEAPFGDIVIIERVGDIPQNILTNAVSVSGGNLEWKFDKIKDSYKCNIFINSKLLAEGCSSNQKSAKKEASISGLHELQKYYYTIKIKHNINRNANVTATTMTTLKDDAISDDNIGRKLMKLMGWTGGGLGKSQQGIVEPVMIQQQMSRKGLGLKQNSCSAKDLRNKCKDIMRKYLSGDMRNDLVFSVDFTSDERAIIHQIARQLGLRSHSYGPKNERTLIVSRKIDPQDLVEELKNFGGNTNKYQLIEPTGL
;
A
#
# COMPACT_ATOMS: atom_id res chain seq x y z
N MET A 1 -52.20 -58.21 4.74
CA MET A 1 -53.22 -57.19 5.06
C MET A 1 -52.56 -55.82 4.89
N LYS A 2 -53.04 -55.01 3.93
CA LYS A 2 -52.77 -53.57 3.93
C LYS A 2 -53.58 -52.97 5.08
N MET A 3 -52.92 -52.33 6.04
CA MET A 3 -53.59 -51.42 6.96
C MET A 3 -53.36 -50.01 6.48
N SER A 4 -54.37 -49.48 5.81
CA SER A 4 -54.58 -48.07 5.52
C SER A 4 -55.03 -47.36 6.80
N GLY A 5 -54.23 -46.39 7.22
CA GLY A 5 -54.56 -45.33 8.17
C GLY A 5 -53.56 -44.21 7.90
N GLU A 6 -54.00 -43.15 7.25
CA GLU A 6 -53.22 -41.93 7.03
C GLU A 6 -52.96 -41.25 8.38
N ASP A 7 -51.90 -41.62 9.08
CA ASP A 7 -51.27 -40.73 10.06
C ASP A 7 -50.31 -39.81 9.30
N ASP A 8 -50.88 -38.95 8.45
CA ASP A 8 -50.16 -37.80 7.91
C ASP A 8 -50.00 -36.75 9.02
N TRP A 9 -49.23 -37.08 10.05
CA TRP A 9 -48.95 -36.16 11.14
C TRP A 9 -48.10 -35.01 10.59
N ASP A 10 -48.50 -33.80 10.94
CA ASP A 10 -47.90 -32.59 10.38
C ASP A 10 -46.53 -32.33 11.03
N VAL A 11 -45.48 -32.48 10.23
CA VAL A 11 -44.10 -32.26 10.64
C VAL A 11 -43.87 -30.81 11.07
N GLU A 12 -44.60 -29.84 10.51
CA GLU A 12 -44.42 -28.42 10.83
C GLU A 12 -44.79 -28.08 12.28
N ARG A 13 -45.62 -28.90 12.93
CA ARG A 13 -45.99 -28.70 14.35
C ARG A 13 -44.80 -28.80 15.30
N TYR A 14 -43.73 -29.46 14.88
CA TYR A 14 -42.53 -29.62 15.69
C TYR A 14 -41.55 -28.46 15.57
N LYS A 15 -41.78 -27.49 14.66
CA LYS A 15 -40.95 -26.28 14.56
C LYS A 15 -41.11 -25.44 15.83
N THR A 16 -39.99 -25.07 16.44
CA THR A 16 -40.01 -24.21 17.63
C THR A 16 -39.65 -22.77 17.27
N GLU A 17 -40.30 -21.79 17.91
CA GLU A 17 -40.12 -20.35 17.58
C GLU A 17 -38.69 -19.84 17.75
N HIS A 18 -37.91 -20.46 18.63
CA HIS A 18 -36.52 -20.09 18.93
C HIS A 18 -35.48 -20.92 18.13
N GLU A 19 -35.92 -21.76 17.20
CA GLU A 19 -35.05 -22.54 16.31
C GLU A 19 -34.73 -21.75 15.04
N CYS A 20 -33.45 -21.70 14.65
CA CYS A 20 -33.05 -21.07 13.39
C CYS A 20 -33.58 -21.83 12.17
N ASP A 21 -33.95 -21.13 11.09
CA ASP A 21 -34.53 -21.76 9.90
C ASP A 21 -33.61 -22.80 9.25
N GLU A 22 -32.29 -22.59 9.22
CA GLU A 22 -31.31 -23.59 8.72
C GLU A 22 -31.31 -24.87 9.57
N HIS A 23 -31.54 -24.74 10.88
CA HIS A 23 -31.57 -25.87 11.81
C HIS A 23 -32.89 -26.65 11.65
N TRP A 24 -33.99 -25.91 11.55
CA TRP A 24 -35.30 -26.48 11.28
C TRP A 24 -35.33 -27.22 9.95
N GLU A 25 -34.79 -26.65 8.87
CA GLU A 25 -34.77 -27.29 7.55
C GLU A 25 -34.05 -28.65 7.60
N LEU A 26 -32.94 -28.72 8.34
CA LEU A 26 -32.17 -29.96 8.50
C LEU A 26 -32.94 -31.00 9.31
N ARG A 27 -33.56 -30.59 10.43
CA ARG A 27 -34.38 -31.45 11.28
C ARG A 27 -35.64 -31.94 10.54
N ARG A 28 -36.30 -31.06 9.80
CA ARG A 28 -37.46 -31.35 8.94
C ARG A 28 -37.14 -32.35 7.85
N LYS A 29 -36.00 -32.21 7.15
CA LYS A 29 -35.56 -33.19 6.15
C LYS A 29 -35.35 -34.58 6.76
N PHE A 30 -34.82 -34.63 7.98
CA PHE A 30 -34.66 -35.89 8.71
C PHE A 30 -35.99 -36.54 9.08
N LEU A 31 -36.96 -35.76 9.56
CA LEU A 31 -38.31 -36.23 9.87
C LEU A 31 -39.04 -36.73 8.61
N LEU A 32 -38.98 -35.99 7.50
CA LEU A 32 -39.64 -36.40 6.24
C LEU A 32 -39.04 -37.66 5.62
N ALA A 33 -37.72 -37.84 5.70
CA ALA A 33 -37.05 -38.99 5.10
C ALA A 33 -37.34 -40.32 5.82
N HIS A 34 -37.79 -40.25 7.08
CA HIS A 34 -37.95 -41.42 7.96
C HIS A 34 -39.36 -41.57 8.53
N LYS A 35 -40.31 -40.73 8.10
CA LYS A 35 -41.71 -40.70 8.55
C LYS A 35 -42.40 -42.06 8.44
N ASP A 36 -42.09 -42.82 7.40
CA ASP A 36 -42.71 -44.13 7.12
C ASP A 36 -42.01 -45.32 7.81
N LYS A 37 -40.86 -45.09 8.47
CA LYS A 37 -39.99 -46.14 9.02
C LYS A 37 -40.05 -46.27 10.53
N PHE A 38 -40.43 -45.20 11.23
CA PHE A 38 -40.44 -45.12 12.69
C PHE A 38 -41.75 -44.51 13.20
N PRO A 39 -42.22 -44.90 14.39
CA PRO A 39 -43.34 -44.23 15.04
C PRO A 39 -42.98 -42.77 15.38
N GLU A 40 -44.00 -41.91 15.45
CA GLU A 40 -43.87 -40.44 15.59
C GLU A 40 -42.95 -40.04 16.76
N ASP A 41 -43.22 -40.54 17.97
CA ASP A 41 -42.47 -40.19 19.19
C ASP A 41 -40.99 -40.56 19.10
N GLU A 42 -40.69 -41.74 18.53
CA GLU A 42 -39.33 -42.23 18.37
C GLU A 42 -38.57 -41.40 17.33
N LEU A 43 -39.24 -41.05 16.23
CA LEU A 43 -38.62 -40.28 15.16
C LEU A 43 -38.33 -38.84 15.58
N VAL A 44 -39.22 -38.20 16.34
CA VAL A 44 -39.01 -36.86 16.90
C VAL A 44 -37.79 -36.85 17.84
N CYS A 45 -37.66 -37.89 18.67
CA CYS A 45 -36.49 -38.06 19.54
C CYS A 45 -35.20 -38.23 18.74
N LEU A 46 -35.19 -39.12 17.74
CA LEU A 46 -34.04 -39.35 16.87
C LEU A 46 -33.65 -38.08 16.08
N ALA A 47 -34.62 -37.31 15.60
CA ALA A 47 -34.36 -36.05 14.90
C ALA A 47 -33.73 -34.99 15.82
N GLN A 48 -34.12 -34.95 17.09
CA GLN A 48 -33.50 -34.06 18.07
C GLN A 48 -32.07 -34.49 18.40
N VAL A 49 -31.83 -35.79 18.59
CA VAL A 49 -30.48 -36.35 18.81
C VAL A 49 -29.59 -36.04 17.61
N PHE A 50 -30.08 -36.28 16.40
CA PHE A 50 -29.41 -35.95 15.14
C PHE A 50 -28.99 -34.47 15.09
N THR A 51 -29.93 -33.57 15.37
CA THR A 51 -29.70 -32.11 15.37
C THR A 51 -28.64 -31.72 16.41
N ASN A 52 -28.70 -32.30 17.61
CA ASN A 52 -27.72 -32.05 18.67
C ASN A 52 -26.32 -32.56 18.31
N VAL A 53 -26.22 -33.70 17.62
CA VAL A 53 -24.93 -34.25 17.16
C VAL A 53 -24.31 -33.36 16.09
N GLU A 54 -25.07 -32.95 15.06
CA GLU A 54 -24.52 -32.19 13.93
C GLU A 54 -24.32 -30.69 14.22
N LEU A 55 -25.21 -30.08 15.01
CA LEU A 55 -25.16 -28.64 15.27
C LEU A 55 -24.37 -28.29 16.52
N LEU A 56 -24.56 -29.05 17.60
CA LEU A 56 -23.97 -28.77 18.91
C LEU A 56 -22.74 -29.64 19.20
N GLY A 57 -22.50 -30.69 18.41
CA GLY A 57 -21.36 -31.59 18.57
C GLY A 57 -21.51 -32.57 19.75
N CYS A 58 -22.74 -32.79 20.22
CA CYS A 58 -23.03 -33.70 21.32
C CYS A 58 -22.62 -35.15 21.00
N ARG A 59 -22.38 -35.94 22.05
CA ARG A 59 -22.03 -37.36 21.96
C ARG A 59 -23.01 -38.17 22.78
N TYR A 60 -23.50 -39.25 22.20
CA TYR A 60 -24.45 -40.19 22.79
C TYR A 60 -23.82 -41.60 22.86
N PRO A 61 -24.49 -42.59 23.48
CA PRO A 61 -24.03 -43.97 23.47
C PRO A 61 -23.71 -44.49 22.07
N LYS A 62 -22.76 -45.42 21.96
CA LYS A 62 -22.19 -45.88 20.69
C LYS A 62 -23.25 -46.40 19.72
N GLU A 63 -24.24 -47.14 20.23
CA GLU A 63 -25.34 -47.70 19.45
C GLU A 63 -26.20 -46.58 18.83
N THR A 64 -26.56 -45.57 19.62
CA THR A 64 -27.31 -44.39 19.13
C THR A 64 -26.50 -43.60 18.10
N MET A 65 -25.18 -43.45 18.31
CA MET A 65 -24.32 -42.73 17.36
C MET A 65 -24.20 -43.47 16.02
N GLN A 66 -24.18 -44.80 16.02
CA GLN A 66 -24.17 -45.62 14.81
C GLN A 66 -25.50 -45.51 14.07
N LEU A 67 -26.62 -45.66 14.79
CA LEU A 67 -27.96 -45.53 14.23
C LEU A 67 -28.17 -44.16 13.57
N ILE A 68 -27.80 -43.08 14.26
CA ILE A 68 -27.91 -41.72 13.72
C ILE A 68 -26.99 -41.53 12.51
N ALA A 69 -25.78 -42.11 12.51
CA ALA A 69 -24.89 -42.03 11.36
C ALA A 69 -25.45 -42.73 10.12
N GLU A 70 -26.09 -43.90 10.29
CA GLU A 70 -26.75 -44.64 9.22
C GLU A 70 -27.96 -43.89 8.66
N LEU A 71 -28.85 -43.38 9.54
CA LEU A 71 -30.04 -42.64 9.12
C LEU A 71 -29.70 -41.27 8.49
N ALA A 72 -28.58 -40.67 8.89
CA ALA A 72 -28.21 -39.33 8.45
C ALA A 72 -27.33 -39.30 7.18
N GLN A 73 -26.93 -40.46 6.65
CA GLN A 73 -25.98 -40.60 5.53
C GLN A 73 -26.39 -39.76 4.30
N ASP A 74 -27.67 -39.77 3.94
CA ASP A 74 -28.20 -39.10 2.74
C ASP A 74 -28.61 -37.63 2.98
N ILE A 75 -28.85 -37.24 4.23
CA ILE A 75 -29.34 -35.90 4.60
C ILE A 75 -28.17 -34.95 4.89
N VAL A 76 -27.09 -35.49 5.47
CA VAL A 76 -25.98 -34.71 6.02
C VAL A 76 -24.91 -34.37 4.99
N GLY A 77 -24.84 -35.11 3.88
CA GLY A 77 -23.86 -34.91 2.81
C GLY A 77 -23.85 -33.45 2.32
N GLU A 78 -25.01 -32.95 1.88
CA GLU A 78 -25.16 -31.57 1.40
C GLU A 78 -24.86 -30.52 2.49
N TYR A 79 -25.26 -30.80 3.74
CA TYR A 79 -25.05 -29.89 4.86
C TYR A 79 -23.57 -29.75 5.23
N ARG A 80 -22.85 -30.88 5.30
CA ARG A 80 -21.40 -30.90 5.59
C ARG A 80 -20.60 -30.24 4.49
N GLU A 81 -20.99 -30.39 3.23
CA GLU A 81 -20.34 -29.72 2.09
C GLU A 81 -20.51 -28.20 2.13
N LYS A 82 -21.73 -27.69 2.38
CA LYS A 82 -21.96 -26.25 2.58
C LYS A 82 -21.15 -25.68 3.75
N ARG A 83 -20.91 -26.47 4.81
CA ARG A 83 -20.07 -26.06 5.96
C ARG A 83 -18.57 -26.12 5.69
N LYS A 84 -18.07 -26.96 4.76
CA LYS A 84 -16.64 -26.97 4.39
C LYS A 84 -16.20 -25.64 3.75
N ILE A 85 -17.12 -24.94 3.09
CA ILE A 85 -16.88 -23.63 2.46
C ILE A 85 -16.88 -22.49 3.51
N LYS A 86 -17.51 -22.68 4.68
CA LYS A 86 -17.46 -21.70 5.78
C LYS A 86 -16.05 -21.63 6.37
N LEU A 87 -15.65 -20.44 6.81
CA LEU A 87 -14.31 -20.16 7.35
C LEU A 87 -13.98 -21.12 8.50
N GLN A 88 -13.07 -22.06 8.26
CA GLN A 88 -12.61 -22.96 9.30
C GLN A 88 -11.67 -22.23 10.25
N ARG A 89 -11.90 -22.40 11.55
CA ARG A 89 -10.97 -21.94 12.59
C ARG A 89 -9.62 -22.63 12.40
N LYS A 90 -8.64 -21.90 11.89
CA LYS A 90 -7.26 -22.38 11.80
C LYS A 90 -6.64 -22.29 13.19
N VAL A 91 -6.69 -23.40 13.94
CA VAL A 91 -5.98 -23.50 15.22
C VAL A 91 -4.53 -23.88 14.91
N VAL A 92 -3.58 -23.09 15.40
CA VAL A 92 -2.14 -23.33 15.25
C VAL A 92 -1.60 -23.74 16.61
N GLU A 93 -0.69 -24.73 16.64
CA GLU A 93 -0.02 -25.12 17.88
C GLU A 93 0.83 -23.95 18.41
N ALA A 94 0.90 -23.81 19.74
CA ALA A 94 1.66 -22.72 20.37
C ALA A 94 3.14 -22.71 19.95
N SER A 95 3.72 -23.90 19.75
CA SER A 95 5.08 -24.12 19.25
C SER A 95 5.27 -23.64 17.81
N ASP A 96 4.33 -23.94 16.91
CA ASP A 96 4.33 -23.51 15.51
C ASP A 96 4.16 -21.99 15.38
N ALA A 97 3.28 -21.39 16.18
CA ALA A 97 3.12 -19.94 16.23
C ALA A 97 4.41 -19.24 16.72
N ALA A 98 5.08 -19.80 17.72
CA ALA A 98 6.36 -19.28 18.22
C ALA A 98 7.48 -19.42 17.19
N SER A 99 7.60 -20.56 16.52
CA SER A 99 8.61 -20.79 15.48
C SER A 99 8.41 -19.88 14.25
N SER A 100 7.16 -19.60 13.89
CA SER A 100 6.80 -18.68 12.80
C SER A 100 7.24 -17.23 13.10
N LYS A 101 7.14 -16.78 14.36
CA LYS A 101 7.65 -15.45 14.78
C LYS A 101 9.16 -15.32 14.59
N VAL A 102 9.92 -16.38 14.87
CA VAL A 102 11.39 -16.40 14.72
C VAL A 102 11.81 -16.51 13.25
N LYS A 103 11.10 -17.30 12.43
CA LYS A 103 11.37 -17.41 10.98
C LYS A 103 10.91 -16.20 10.17
N GLY A 104 9.91 -15.47 10.66
CA GLY A 104 9.26 -14.35 9.99
C GLY A 104 10.03 -13.03 10.01
N ARG A 105 11.28 -13.00 9.52
CA ARG A 105 11.96 -11.75 9.11
C ARG A 105 12.78 -11.87 7.80
N ILE A 106 12.80 -13.03 7.14
CA ILE A 106 13.36 -13.17 5.79
C ILE A 106 12.25 -13.63 4.84
N ALA A 107 11.44 -12.68 4.38
CA ALA A 107 10.64 -12.89 3.17
C ALA A 107 11.46 -12.47 1.96
N SER A 108 12.46 -13.29 1.61
CA SER A 108 12.86 -13.44 0.21
C SER A 108 11.88 -14.42 -0.43
N THR A 109 11.16 -13.96 -1.43
CA THR A 109 10.44 -14.81 -2.40
C THR A 109 11.39 -15.85 -3.00
N ALA A 110 11.26 -17.12 -2.63
CA ALA A 110 11.58 -18.26 -3.48
C ALA A 110 11.18 -19.58 -2.81
N SER A 111 10.52 -20.43 -3.61
CA SER A 111 10.14 -21.79 -3.30
C SER A 111 11.33 -22.73 -3.05
N SER A 112 11.14 -23.66 -2.12
CA SER A 112 11.68 -25.03 -2.01
C SER A 112 13.01 -25.38 -2.72
N ASN A 113 14.05 -25.69 -1.94
CA ASN A 113 14.55 -27.08 -1.76
C ASN A 113 15.83 -27.10 -0.91
N THR A 114 15.87 -28.05 0.03
CA THR A 114 17.03 -28.44 0.83
C THR A 114 18.12 -29.07 -0.02
N THR A 115 19.37 -28.66 0.18
CA THR A 115 20.55 -29.54 0.25
C THR A 115 21.71 -28.80 0.93
N LYS A 116 22.49 -29.55 1.70
CA LYS A 116 23.52 -29.13 2.65
C LYS A 116 24.83 -28.76 1.94
N THR A 117 25.50 -27.68 2.35
CA THR A 117 26.97 -27.68 2.56
C THR A 117 27.45 -26.49 3.41
N SER A 118 28.43 -26.79 4.25
CA SER A 118 29.24 -25.94 5.13
C SER A 118 30.23 -25.02 4.40
N ALA A 119 30.42 -23.78 4.87
CA ALA A 119 31.74 -23.17 5.21
C ALA A 119 31.67 -21.63 5.38
N GLN A 120 32.19 -21.17 6.54
CA GLN A 120 32.91 -19.93 6.87
C GLN A 120 32.60 -18.59 6.14
N LEU A 121 32.09 -17.62 6.91
CA LEU A 121 32.18 -16.18 6.65
C LEU A 121 33.30 -15.55 7.51
N GLN A 122 34.28 -14.93 6.87
CA GLN A 122 35.20 -13.99 7.51
C GLN A 122 34.68 -12.56 7.35
N ASN A 123 34.77 -11.82 8.46
CA ASN A 123 34.58 -10.38 8.60
C ASN A 123 35.48 -9.57 7.66
N THR A 124 34.94 -8.48 7.12
CA THR A 124 35.67 -7.20 7.08
C THR A 124 34.70 -6.03 7.23
N LYS A 125 34.89 -5.29 8.32
CA LYS A 125 34.33 -3.94 8.58
C LYS A 125 35.04 -2.94 7.65
N LEU A 126 34.29 -2.03 7.04
CA LEU A 126 34.84 -0.73 6.63
C LEU A 126 33.88 0.38 7.05
N SER A 127 34.31 1.08 8.09
CA SER A 127 33.87 2.39 8.55
C SER A 127 34.23 3.47 7.52
N HIS A 128 33.34 4.44 7.29
CA HIS A 128 33.77 5.78 6.91
C HIS A 128 32.85 6.85 7.51
N ASN A 129 33.42 7.59 8.47
CA ASN A 129 32.99 8.92 8.86
C ASN A 129 33.30 9.91 7.73
N LEU A 130 32.47 10.93 7.51
CA LEU A 130 32.87 12.28 7.07
C LEU A 130 31.66 13.20 7.31
N SER A 131 31.58 13.84 8.48
CA SER A 131 31.98 15.24 8.71
C SER A 131 31.59 16.21 7.61
N SER A 132 30.63 17.06 7.97
CA SER A 132 30.35 18.40 7.43
C SER A 132 31.63 19.10 6.96
N ASN A 133 31.63 19.54 5.69
CA ASN A 133 32.29 20.76 5.26
C ASN A 133 31.60 21.30 4.01
N LYS A 134 30.92 22.44 4.16
CA LYS A 134 30.54 23.31 3.05
C LYS A 134 31.83 23.90 2.48
N VAL A 135 32.19 23.54 1.25
CA VAL A 135 33.20 24.25 0.45
C VAL A 135 32.52 24.74 -0.83
N PRO A 136 32.59 26.03 -1.17
CA PRO A 136 32.05 26.54 -2.43
C PRO A 136 33.01 26.12 -3.55
N VAL A 137 32.63 25.14 -4.36
CA VAL A 137 33.46 24.69 -5.48
C VAL A 137 33.26 25.65 -6.65
N LYS A 138 34.36 26.33 -7.02
CA LYS A 138 34.45 27.25 -8.16
C LYS A 138 34.00 26.56 -9.45
N ARG A 139 33.03 27.21 -10.10
CA ARG A 139 32.44 26.88 -11.41
C ARG A 139 33.52 26.67 -12.47
N ARG A 140 33.56 25.50 -13.10
CA ARG A 140 34.18 25.34 -14.43
C ARG A 140 33.17 25.85 -15.46
N ARG A 141 33.50 26.97 -16.10
CA ARG A 141 32.75 27.53 -17.24
C ARG A 141 32.82 26.52 -18.40
N LEU A 142 31.71 25.87 -18.73
CA LEU A 142 31.47 25.45 -20.10
C LEU A 142 31.43 26.72 -20.96
N GLU A 143 31.95 26.66 -22.17
CA GLU A 143 32.00 27.75 -23.16
C GLU A 143 30.69 28.54 -23.17
N GLU A 144 30.79 29.88 -23.22
CA GLU A 144 29.67 30.81 -23.00
C GLU A 144 28.45 30.47 -23.86
N ALA A 145 27.53 29.69 -23.31
CA ALA A 145 26.35 29.26 -24.03
C ALA A 145 25.57 30.50 -24.51
N PRO A 146 25.00 30.47 -25.73
CA PRO A 146 24.62 31.68 -26.45
C PRO A 146 23.59 32.57 -25.75
N PHE A 147 22.82 31.99 -24.81
CA PHE A 147 21.70 32.64 -24.11
C PHE A 147 21.78 32.53 -22.58
N GLY A 148 22.96 32.22 -22.01
CA GLY A 148 23.15 32.06 -20.57
C GLY A 148 23.07 30.60 -20.11
N ASP A 149 22.72 30.36 -18.85
CA ASP A 149 22.69 29.01 -18.28
C ASP A 149 21.23 28.50 -18.22
N ILE A 150 20.78 27.86 -19.29
CA ILE A 150 19.38 27.42 -19.47
C ILE A 150 19.28 25.89 -19.35
N VAL A 151 18.27 25.40 -18.63
CA VAL A 151 17.90 23.98 -18.61
C VAL A 151 16.48 23.83 -19.13
N ILE A 152 16.28 22.97 -20.13
CA ILE A 152 14.98 22.76 -20.76
C ILE A 152 14.23 21.68 -19.97
N ILE A 153 13.01 21.99 -19.51
CA ILE A 153 12.14 21.04 -18.81
C ILE A 153 10.92 20.76 -19.68
N GLU A 154 10.79 19.54 -20.15
CA GLU A 154 9.70 19.10 -21.02
C GLU A 154 8.77 18.14 -20.26
N ARG A 155 7.47 18.45 -20.23
CA ARG A 155 6.44 17.58 -19.66
C ARG A 155 5.57 17.00 -20.78
N VAL A 156 5.06 15.80 -20.56
CA VAL A 156 4.17 15.14 -21.53
C VAL A 156 2.90 15.99 -21.73
N GLY A 157 2.67 16.44 -22.96
CA GLY A 157 1.51 17.25 -23.34
C GLY A 157 1.72 18.77 -23.24
N ASP A 158 2.90 19.25 -22.86
CA ASP A 158 3.19 20.69 -22.87
C ASP A 158 3.30 21.25 -24.29
N ILE A 159 2.76 22.46 -24.47
CA ILE A 159 2.82 23.19 -25.74
C ILE A 159 4.21 23.87 -25.84
N PRO A 160 4.91 23.84 -26.99
CA PRO A 160 6.28 24.39 -27.12
C PRO A 160 6.47 25.82 -26.60
N GLN A 161 5.46 26.68 -26.69
CA GLN A 161 5.46 28.03 -26.14
C GLN A 161 5.69 28.03 -24.62
N ASN A 162 5.03 27.12 -23.90
CA ASN A 162 5.12 27.03 -22.45
C ASN A 162 6.47 26.49 -22.02
N ILE A 163 7.02 25.52 -22.77
CA ILE A 163 8.35 24.95 -22.49
C ILE A 163 9.41 26.05 -22.58
N LEU A 164 9.41 26.84 -23.66
CA LEU A 164 10.33 27.97 -23.82
C LEU A 164 10.17 29.00 -22.70
N THR A 165 8.94 29.40 -22.40
CA THR A 165 8.66 30.39 -21.36
C THR A 165 9.14 29.89 -19.99
N ASN A 166 8.90 28.63 -19.65
CA ASN A 166 9.34 28.02 -18.40
C ASN A 166 10.86 27.92 -18.32
N ALA A 167 11.53 27.46 -19.39
CA ALA A 167 12.98 27.32 -19.43
C ALA A 167 13.69 28.67 -19.21
N VAL A 168 13.22 29.72 -19.88
CA VAL A 168 13.79 31.07 -19.75
C VAL A 168 13.47 31.70 -18.40
N SER A 169 12.24 31.53 -17.90
CA SER A 169 11.83 32.07 -16.58
C SER A 169 12.63 31.44 -15.43
N VAL A 170 12.90 30.14 -15.51
CA VAL A 170 13.71 29.41 -14.52
C VAL A 170 15.16 29.90 -14.51
N SER A 171 15.70 30.22 -15.69
CA SER A 171 17.05 30.79 -15.84
C SER A 171 17.12 32.28 -15.46
N GLY A 172 15.97 32.92 -15.19
CA GLY A 172 15.88 34.35 -14.89
C GLY A 172 16.04 35.26 -16.11
N GLY A 173 15.92 34.72 -17.32
CA GLY A 173 15.97 35.49 -18.57
C GLY A 173 14.63 36.14 -18.93
N ASN A 174 14.66 37.08 -19.87
CA ASN A 174 13.47 37.70 -20.45
C ASN A 174 13.17 37.15 -21.85
N LEU A 175 11.92 36.76 -22.09
CA LEU A 175 11.45 36.22 -23.38
C LEU A 175 10.52 37.23 -24.06
N GLU A 176 10.95 37.74 -25.21
CA GLU A 176 10.19 38.73 -25.99
C GLU A 176 9.72 38.16 -27.32
N TRP A 177 8.50 38.54 -27.71
CA TRP A 177 7.86 38.09 -28.96
C TRP A 177 7.56 39.32 -29.82
N LYS A 178 8.10 39.35 -31.05
CA LYS A 178 7.79 40.39 -32.04
C LYS A 178 7.03 39.78 -33.20
N PHE A 179 5.95 40.43 -33.61
CA PHE A 179 5.09 39.98 -34.70
C PHE A 179 5.12 40.98 -35.83
N ASP A 180 5.55 40.53 -37.01
CA ASP A 180 5.56 41.33 -38.22
C ASP A 180 4.51 40.76 -39.19
N LYS A 181 3.62 41.62 -39.70
CA LYS A 181 2.63 41.21 -40.71
C LYS A 181 3.22 41.42 -42.10
N ILE A 182 3.46 40.33 -42.83
CA ILE A 182 4.01 40.35 -44.19
C ILE A 182 2.92 39.86 -45.14
N LYS A 183 2.26 40.80 -45.83
CA LYS A 183 1.15 40.56 -46.77
C LYS A 183 0.01 39.73 -46.13
N ASP A 184 -0.08 38.44 -46.46
CA ASP A 184 -1.07 37.46 -45.98
C ASP A 184 -0.50 36.45 -44.96
N SER A 185 0.73 36.67 -44.48
CA SER A 185 1.39 35.82 -43.50
C SER A 185 1.85 36.62 -42.27
N TYR A 186 1.85 35.99 -41.12
CA TYR A 186 2.42 36.53 -39.88
C TYR A 186 3.79 35.90 -39.64
N LYS A 187 4.80 36.75 -39.47
CA LYS A 187 6.13 36.38 -39.03
C LYS A 187 6.25 36.63 -37.52
N CYS A 188 6.70 35.64 -36.77
CA CYS A 188 6.92 35.72 -35.34
C CYS A 188 8.42 35.53 -35.06
N ASN A 189 9.05 36.52 -34.42
CA ASN A 189 10.45 36.49 -34.01
C ASN A 189 10.52 36.36 -32.49
N ILE A 190 11.32 35.40 -32.01
CA ILE A 190 11.50 35.12 -30.58
C ILE A 190 12.88 35.62 -30.16
N PHE A 191 12.94 36.41 -29.10
CA PHE A 191 14.19 36.92 -28.53
C PHE A 191 14.37 36.45 -27.08
N ILE A 192 15.57 35.99 -26.73
CA ILE A 192 15.99 35.73 -25.35
C ILE A 192 17.08 36.74 -24.99
N ASN A 193 16.86 37.55 -23.94
CA ASN A 193 17.81 38.58 -23.50
C ASN A 193 18.30 39.46 -24.67
N SER A 194 17.36 39.91 -25.51
CA SER A 194 17.59 40.73 -26.72
C SER A 194 18.38 40.07 -27.86
N LYS A 195 18.74 38.78 -27.77
CA LYS A 195 19.31 38.00 -28.89
C LYS A 195 18.21 37.22 -29.60
N LEU A 196 18.25 37.19 -30.94
CA LEU A 196 17.32 36.43 -31.76
C LEU A 196 17.55 34.92 -31.54
N LEU A 197 16.49 34.20 -31.15
CA LEU A 197 16.51 32.76 -31.01
C LEU A 197 16.02 32.07 -32.29
N ALA A 198 14.81 32.43 -32.74
CA ALA A 198 14.16 31.78 -33.87
C ALA A 198 13.09 32.66 -34.50
N GLU A 199 12.76 32.33 -35.75
CA GLU A 199 11.71 32.95 -36.54
C GLU A 199 10.73 31.88 -37.01
N GLY A 200 9.46 32.24 -37.15
CA GLY A 200 8.43 31.36 -37.70
C GLY A 200 7.38 32.13 -38.50
N CYS A 201 7.01 31.59 -39.66
CA CYS A 201 6.04 32.19 -40.57
C CYS A 201 4.82 31.28 -40.72
N SER A 202 3.61 31.83 -40.63
CA SER A 202 2.39 31.10 -41.01
C SER A 202 1.24 32.04 -41.36
N SER A 203 0.12 31.50 -41.84
CA SER A 203 -1.10 32.25 -42.14
C SER A 203 -1.79 32.86 -40.90
N ASN A 204 -1.59 32.28 -39.71
CA ASN A 204 -2.26 32.72 -38.47
C ASN A 204 -1.24 33.12 -37.40
N GLN A 205 -1.48 34.21 -36.66
CA GLN A 205 -0.57 34.64 -35.58
C GLN A 205 -0.31 33.55 -34.52
N LYS A 206 -1.34 32.77 -34.15
CA LYS A 206 -1.22 31.64 -33.20
C LYS A 206 -0.34 30.51 -33.75
N SER A 207 -0.51 30.19 -35.04
CA SER A 207 0.27 29.14 -35.71
C SER A 207 1.71 29.59 -35.93
N ALA A 208 1.94 30.87 -36.26
CA ALA A 208 3.28 31.44 -36.45
C ALA A 208 4.06 31.40 -35.14
N LYS A 209 3.38 31.71 -34.03
CA LYS A 209 3.94 31.58 -32.68
C LYS A 209 4.32 30.14 -32.36
N LYS A 210 3.49 29.17 -32.74
CA LYS A 210 3.77 27.73 -32.53
C LYS A 210 4.97 27.28 -33.34
N GLU A 211 5.04 27.64 -34.62
CA GLU A 211 6.14 27.27 -35.51
C GLU A 211 7.47 27.87 -35.02
N ALA A 212 7.48 29.17 -34.72
CA ALA A 212 8.65 29.84 -34.16
C ALA A 212 9.11 29.18 -32.84
N SER A 213 8.16 28.71 -32.02
CA SER A 213 8.47 28.02 -30.77
C SER A 213 9.09 26.65 -30.98
N ILE A 214 8.64 25.90 -32.00
CA ILE A 214 9.21 24.60 -32.35
C ILE A 214 10.67 24.79 -32.82
N SER A 215 10.90 25.73 -33.74
CA SER A 215 12.24 26.07 -34.22
C SER A 215 13.15 26.57 -33.09
N GLY A 216 12.63 27.44 -32.21
CA GLY A 216 13.39 27.94 -31.06
C GLY A 216 13.74 26.87 -30.04
N LEU A 217 12.84 25.92 -29.80
CA LEU A 217 13.08 24.80 -28.90
C LEU A 217 14.16 23.86 -29.48
N HIS A 218 14.10 23.58 -30.79
CA HIS A 218 15.13 22.80 -31.47
C HIS A 218 16.50 23.48 -31.42
N GLU A 219 16.56 24.81 -31.55
CA GLU A 219 17.81 25.57 -31.44
C GLU A 219 18.39 25.52 -30.01
N LEU A 220 17.55 25.67 -28.98
CA LEU A 220 18.01 25.53 -27.59
C LEU A 220 18.47 24.10 -27.27
N GLN A 221 17.81 23.07 -27.81
CA GLN A 221 18.18 21.67 -27.59
C GLN A 221 19.59 21.32 -28.12
N LYS A 222 20.15 22.10 -29.05
CA LYS A 222 21.52 21.90 -29.52
C LYS A 222 22.56 22.23 -28.46
N TYR A 223 22.28 23.22 -27.59
CA TYR A 223 23.25 23.78 -26.64
C TYR A 223 22.95 23.42 -25.18
N TYR A 224 21.70 23.11 -24.84
CA TYR A 224 21.24 22.93 -23.45
C TYR A 224 20.69 21.54 -23.17
N TYR A 225 20.89 21.07 -21.93
CA TYR A 225 20.33 19.81 -21.46
C TYR A 225 18.81 19.86 -21.41
N THR A 226 18.17 18.79 -21.87
CA THR A 226 16.71 18.64 -21.80
C THR A 226 16.32 17.55 -20.81
N ILE A 227 15.52 17.92 -19.81
CA ILE A 227 14.94 17.01 -18.82
C ILE A 227 13.50 16.69 -19.25
N LYS A 228 13.27 15.47 -19.73
CA LYS A 228 11.93 14.96 -20.01
C LYS A 228 11.33 14.31 -18.76
N ILE A 229 10.18 14.81 -18.32
CA ILE A 229 9.44 14.23 -17.18
C ILE A 229 8.51 13.13 -17.71
N LYS A 230 8.73 11.88 -17.27
CA LYS A 230 7.87 10.73 -17.61
C LYS A 230 6.55 10.81 -16.84
N HIS A 231 5.44 10.47 -17.50
CA HIS A 231 4.09 10.52 -16.91
C HIS A 231 3.86 9.44 -15.82
N ASN A 232 4.84 8.59 -15.54
CA ASN A 232 4.63 7.48 -14.63
C ASN A 232 4.84 7.92 -13.17
N ILE A 233 3.75 8.22 -12.47
CA ILE A 233 3.73 8.26 -11.01
C ILE A 233 3.91 6.81 -10.56
N ASN A 234 5.17 6.38 -10.47
CA ASN A 234 5.50 5.01 -10.10
C ASN A 234 5.06 4.78 -8.64
N ARG A 235 3.94 4.06 -8.46
CA ARG A 235 3.28 3.76 -7.16
C ARG A 235 4.02 2.70 -6.35
N ASN A 236 5.35 2.68 -6.40
CA ASN A 236 6.10 1.56 -5.84
C ASN A 236 6.58 1.84 -4.40
N ALA A 237 6.60 3.11 -3.99
CA ALA A 237 6.87 3.53 -2.61
C ALA A 237 5.57 4.02 -1.93
N ASN A 238 4.55 3.17 -1.91
CA ASN A 238 3.29 3.47 -1.24
C ASN A 238 3.48 3.40 0.29
N VAL A 239 3.50 4.56 0.91
CA VAL A 239 3.36 4.73 2.35
C VAL A 239 1.90 4.50 2.71
N THR A 240 1.60 3.32 3.24
CA THR A 240 0.29 2.99 3.79
C THR A 240 0.25 3.30 5.29
N ALA A 241 -0.96 3.39 5.86
CA ALA A 241 -1.14 3.51 7.30
C ALA A 241 -0.44 2.35 8.05
N THR A 242 -0.32 1.18 7.42
CA THR A 242 0.43 0.02 7.90
C THR A 242 1.94 0.28 7.96
N THR A 243 2.54 0.94 6.97
CA THR A 243 3.97 1.32 7.01
C THR A 243 4.28 2.33 8.12
N MET A 244 3.28 3.12 8.53
CA MET A 244 3.35 4.06 9.66
C MET A 244 3.11 3.39 11.02
N THR A 245 2.85 2.08 11.06
CA THR A 245 2.70 1.35 12.32
C THR A 245 4.05 1.12 12.98
N THR A 246 4.07 1.28 14.29
CA THR A 246 5.21 0.88 15.09
C THR A 246 5.13 -0.62 15.34
N LEU A 247 6.11 -1.38 14.86
CA LEU A 247 6.60 -2.52 15.63
C LEU A 247 7.45 -1.91 16.75
N LYS A 248 6.79 -1.50 17.85
CA LYS A 248 7.55 -1.37 19.10
C LYS A 248 7.78 -2.81 19.54
N ASP A 249 9.01 -3.29 19.40
CA ASP A 249 9.50 -4.53 20.04
C ASP A 249 9.63 -4.31 21.58
N ASP A 250 8.79 -3.45 22.16
CA ASP A 250 8.77 -3.17 23.58
C ASP A 250 7.90 -4.25 24.24
N ALA A 251 8.51 -5.00 25.16
CA ALA A 251 7.80 -5.95 26.01
C ALA A 251 6.57 -5.29 26.67
N ILE A 252 5.48 -6.04 26.84
CA ILE A 252 4.28 -5.53 27.53
C ILE A 252 4.69 -4.97 28.90
N SER A 253 4.40 -3.69 29.12
CA SER A 253 4.65 -3.01 30.40
C SER A 253 4.07 -3.80 31.57
N ASP A 254 4.78 -3.80 32.70
CA ASP A 254 4.35 -4.43 33.95
C ASP A 254 2.99 -3.93 34.45
N ASP A 255 2.57 -2.74 34.00
CA ASP A 255 1.29 -2.16 34.35
C ASP A 255 0.10 -2.68 33.56
N ASN A 256 0.32 -3.47 32.51
CA ASN A 256 -0.76 -4.04 31.72
C ASN A 256 -1.61 -5.02 32.55
N ILE A 257 -2.93 -4.86 32.48
CA ILE A 257 -3.91 -5.67 33.23
C ILE A 257 -3.73 -7.17 32.94
N GLY A 258 -3.48 -7.56 31.69
CA GLY A 258 -3.25 -8.95 31.32
C GLY A 258 -1.96 -9.50 31.93
N ARG A 259 -0.87 -8.72 31.94
CA ARG A 259 0.40 -9.11 32.57
C ARG A 259 0.26 -9.24 34.10
N LYS A 260 -0.48 -8.33 34.74
CA LYS A 260 -0.81 -8.41 36.19
C LYS A 260 -1.66 -9.64 36.50
N LEU A 261 -2.68 -9.92 35.69
CA LEU A 261 -3.54 -11.08 35.85
C LEU A 261 -2.76 -12.40 35.69
N MET A 262 -1.93 -12.51 34.64
CA MET A 262 -1.10 -13.70 34.44
C MET A 262 -0.12 -13.92 35.59
N LYS A 263 0.51 -12.85 36.11
CA LYS A 263 1.36 -12.93 37.31
C LYS A 263 0.58 -13.42 38.54
N LEU A 264 -0.63 -12.93 38.76
CA LEU A 264 -1.51 -13.37 39.85
C LEU A 264 -1.93 -14.85 39.71
N MET A 265 -2.00 -15.36 38.49
CA MET A 265 -2.24 -16.78 38.19
C MET A 265 -0.95 -17.62 38.22
N GLY A 266 0.17 -17.07 38.70
CA GLY A 266 1.43 -17.80 38.90
C GLY A 266 2.39 -17.79 37.73
N TRP A 267 2.15 -17.00 36.67
CA TRP A 267 3.11 -16.87 35.58
C TRP A 267 4.32 -16.02 36.01
N THR A 268 5.51 -16.62 36.01
CA THR A 268 6.77 -15.99 36.43
C THR A 268 7.55 -15.34 35.27
N GLY A 269 7.05 -15.42 34.04
CA GLY A 269 7.71 -14.96 32.81
C GLY A 269 7.99 -16.10 31.82
N GLY A 270 8.56 -15.77 30.65
CA GLY A 270 8.87 -16.75 29.60
C GLY A 270 7.70 -17.07 28.66
N GLY A 271 7.84 -18.10 27.83
CA GLY A 271 6.81 -18.54 26.89
C GLY A 271 5.61 -19.16 27.60
N LEU A 272 4.40 -18.98 27.07
CA LEU A 272 3.19 -19.54 27.67
C LEU A 272 3.07 -21.05 27.36
N GLY A 273 2.80 -21.89 28.37
CA GLY A 273 2.63 -23.34 28.21
C GLY A 273 3.43 -24.16 29.23
N LYS A 274 3.10 -25.45 29.38
CA LYS A 274 3.69 -26.34 30.39
C LYS A 274 5.23 -26.42 30.34
N SER A 275 5.80 -26.34 29.14
CA SER A 275 7.24 -26.37 28.87
C SER A 275 7.76 -25.03 28.34
N GLN A 276 7.04 -23.93 28.62
CA GLN A 276 7.34 -22.60 28.10
C GLN A 276 7.40 -22.51 26.55
N GLN A 277 6.67 -23.38 25.85
CA GLN A 277 6.74 -23.51 24.38
C GLN A 277 6.04 -22.39 23.59
N GLY A 278 5.26 -21.53 24.25
CA GLY A 278 4.54 -20.44 23.62
C GLY A 278 5.42 -19.21 23.38
N ILE A 279 4.83 -18.21 22.73
CA ILE A 279 5.52 -16.97 22.40
C ILE A 279 5.90 -16.23 23.70
N VAL A 280 7.20 -16.05 23.94
CA VAL A 280 7.76 -15.33 25.10
C VAL A 280 7.33 -13.87 25.10
N GLU A 281 7.47 -13.22 23.94
CA GLU A 281 7.06 -11.84 23.77
C GLU A 281 5.65 -11.78 23.17
N PRO A 282 4.67 -11.27 23.90
CA PRO A 282 3.28 -11.25 23.48
C PRO A 282 3.09 -10.59 22.11
N VAL A 283 2.11 -11.09 21.35
CA VAL A 283 1.78 -10.53 20.04
C VAL A 283 1.15 -9.17 20.25
N MET A 284 1.94 -8.12 20.03
CA MET A 284 1.46 -6.75 20.10
C MET A 284 0.50 -6.49 18.95
N ILE A 285 -0.67 -5.95 19.27
CA ILE A 285 -1.64 -5.52 18.27
C ILE A 285 -1.02 -4.36 17.50
N GLN A 286 -0.90 -4.51 16.17
CA GLN A 286 -0.46 -3.42 15.31
C GLN A 286 -1.48 -2.28 15.39
N GLN A 287 -1.09 -1.17 16.01
CA GLN A 287 -1.95 0.00 16.11
C GLN A 287 -2.01 0.70 14.76
N GLN A 288 -3.04 0.39 13.98
CA GLN A 288 -3.38 1.12 12.76
C GLN A 288 -3.85 2.52 13.14
N MET A 289 -3.14 3.56 12.68
CA MET A 289 -3.35 4.95 13.09
C MET A 289 -4.78 5.46 12.84
N SER A 290 -5.46 4.93 11.82
CA SER A 290 -6.80 5.36 11.39
C SER A 290 -7.92 4.39 11.83
N ARG A 291 -7.61 3.14 12.18
CA ARG A 291 -8.64 2.14 12.53
C ARG A 291 -8.73 1.96 14.04
N LYS A 292 -9.91 2.24 14.58
CA LYS A 292 -10.28 1.91 15.97
C LYS A 292 -10.29 0.37 16.10
N GLY A 293 -9.14 -0.20 16.45
CA GLY A 293 -9.04 -1.62 16.78
C GLY A 293 -9.87 -1.94 18.02
N LEU A 294 -10.38 -3.17 18.08
CA LEU A 294 -11.10 -3.66 19.26
C LEU A 294 -10.15 -3.64 20.48
N GLY A 295 -10.56 -2.96 21.57
CA GLY A 295 -9.82 -2.94 22.83
C GLY A 295 -8.77 -1.83 23.01
N LEU A 296 -8.61 -0.88 22.09
CA LEU A 296 -7.72 0.27 22.29
C LEU A 296 -8.42 1.47 22.93
N LYS A 297 -7.90 1.96 24.07
CA LYS A 297 -8.31 3.24 24.66
C LYS A 297 -7.80 4.40 23.80
N GLN A 298 -8.60 5.45 23.62
CA GLN A 298 -8.19 6.70 23.00
C GLN A 298 -7.11 7.38 23.85
N ASN A 299 -5.86 7.01 23.66
CA ASN A 299 -4.79 7.90 24.09
C ASN A 299 -4.70 9.02 23.06
N SER A 300 -4.64 10.26 23.55
CA SER A 300 -4.53 11.56 22.86
C SER A 300 -3.30 11.70 21.93
N CYS A 301 -2.72 10.60 21.49
CA CYS A 301 -1.44 10.49 20.82
C CYS A 301 -1.53 10.50 19.29
N SER A 302 -2.72 10.43 18.68
CA SER A 302 -2.82 10.18 17.23
C SER A 302 -2.14 11.26 16.37
N ALA A 303 -2.45 12.54 16.58
CA ALA A 303 -1.93 13.61 15.72
C ALA A 303 -0.45 13.95 15.96
N LYS A 304 0.01 13.89 17.22
CA LYS A 304 1.41 14.19 17.57
C LYS A 304 2.34 13.05 17.15
N ASP A 305 1.90 11.79 17.31
CA ASP A 305 2.66 10.64 16.84
C ASP A 305 2.72 10.60 15.31
N LEU A 306 1.60 10.86 14.64
CA LEU A 306 1.58 11.01 13.19
C LEU A 306 2.59 12.07 12.75
N ARG A 307 2.58 13.23 13.40
CA ARG A 307 3.53 14.32 13.08
C ARG A 307 4.99 13.87 13.22
N ASN A 308 5.33 13.18 14.30
CA ASN A 308 6.70 12.71 14.52
C ASN A 308 7.10 11.65 13.48
N LYS A 309 6.24 10.67 13.22
CA LYS A 309 6.49 9.61 12.22
C LYS A 309 6.62 10.15 10.80
N CYS A 310 5.73 11.07 10.42
CA CYS A 310 5.82 11.74 9.12
C CYS A 310 7.12 12.51 9.00
N LYS A 311 7.58 13.20 10.07
CA LYS A 311 8.90 13.84 10.09
C LYS A 311 10.01 12.83 9.89
N ASP A 312 9.99 11.69 10.58
CA ASP A 312 11.03 10.67 10.48
C ASP A 312 11.10 10.06 9.07
N ILE A 313 9.95 9.74 8.48
CA ILE A 313 9.87 9.20 7.12
C ILE A 313 10.33 10.24 6.09
N MET A 314 9.95 11.51 6.26
CA MET A 314 10.43 12.57 5.38
C MET A 314 11.92 12.86 5.54
N ARG A 315 12.49 12.76 6.76
CA ARG A 315 13.94 12.87 6.96
C ARG A 315 14.68 11.70 6.31
N LYS A 316 14.20 10.47 6.49
CA LYS A 316 14.73 9.30 5.80
C LYS A 316 14.62 9.45 4.28
N TYR A 317 13.52 10.03 3.81
CA TYR A 317 13.34 10.34 2.40
C TYR A 317 14.33 11.38 1.90
N LEU A 318 14.70 12.39 2.70
CA LEU A 318 15.74 13.37 2.37
C LEU A 318 17.16 12.77 2.35
N SER A 319 17.43 11.81 3.23
CA SER A 319 18.73 11.10 3.28
C SER A 319 18.82 9.94 2.27
N GLY A 320 17.68 9.46 1.76
CA GLY A 320 17.58 8.30 0.88
C GLY A 320 17.82 8.61 -0.60
N ASP A 321 17.52 7.62 -1.43
CA ASP A 321 17.68 7.67 -2.88
C ASP A 321 16.50 8.40 -3.55
N MET A 322 16.79 9.22 -4.56
CA MET A 322 15.84 10.11 -5.24
C MET A 322 15.07 9.45 -6.38
N ARG A 323 15.26 8.14 -6.59
CA ARG A 323 14.65 7.39 -7.68
C ARG A 323 13.12 7.47 -7.72
N ASN A 324 12.47 7.62 -6.56
CA ASN A 324 11.01 7.60 -6.44
C ASN A 324 10.49 8.72 -5.52
N ASP A 325 9.29 9.24 -5.80
CA ASP A 325 8.57 10.13 -4.89
C ASP A 325 7.91 9.35 -3.75
N LEU A 326 7.65 10.01 -2.63
CA LEU A 326 6.93 9.44 -1.50
C LEU A 326 5.42 9.53 -1.75
N VAL A 327 4.73 8.40 -1.91
CA VAL A 327 3.29 8.36 -2.19
C VAL A 327 2.56 7.87 -0.95
N PHE A 328 1.66 8.68 -0.40
CA PHE A 328 0.81 8.33 0.74
C PHE A 328 -0.51 7.74 0.23
N SER A 329 -0.93 6.65 0.87
CA SER A 329 -2.18 5.92 0.58
C SER A 329 -3.43 6.80 0.69
N VAL A 330 -4.54 6.32 0.13
CA VAL A 330 -5.86 6.97 0.23
C VAL A 330 -6.40 6.92 1.67
N ASP A 331 -5.90 6.02 2.50
CA ASP A 331 -6.38 5.74 3.88
C ASP A 331 -6.26 6.93 4.86
N PHE A 332 -5.52 7.97 4.51
CA PHE A 332 -5.39 9.17 5.33
C PHE A 332 -6.62 10.07 5.21
N THR A 333 -7.11 10.55 6.34
CA THR A 333 -8.19 11.53 6.43
C THR A 333 -7.74 12.91 5.92
N SER A 334 -8.69 13.82 5.69
CA SER A 334 -8.38 15.19 5.25
C SER A 334 -7.47 15.94 6.24
N ASP A 335 -7.73 15.80 7.54
CA ASP A 335 -6.96 16.47 8.59
C ASP A 335 -5.53 15.94 8.68
N GLU A 336 -5.37 14.61 8.54
CA GLU A 336 -4.05 13.98 8.49
C GLU A 336 -3.26 14.43 7.25
N ARG A 337 -3.90 14.54 6.08
CA ARG A 337 -3.27 15.07 4.87
C ARG A 337 -2.82 16.51 5.06
N ALA A 338 -3.61 17.35 5.75
CA ALA A 338 -3.22 18.71 6.08
C ALA A 338 -1.97 18.76 6.97
N ILE A 339 -1.87 17.86 7.95
CA ILE A 339 -0.67 17.72 8.80
C ILE A 339 0.54 17.29 7.95
N ILE A 340 0.38 16.32 7.04
CA ILE A 340 1.49 15.86 6.18
C ILE A 340 1.95 16.99 5.25
N HIS A 341 1.03 17.76 4.66
CA HIS A 341 1.34 18.97 3.88
C HIS A 341 2.13 20.00 4.70
N GLN A 342 1.71 20.26 5.94
CA GLN A 342 2.39 21.19 6.84
C GLN A 342 3.84 20.75 7.12
N ILE A 343 4.06 19.47 7.39
CA ILE A 343 5.39 18.91 7.68
C ILE A 343 6.28 18.92 6.44
N ALA A 344 5.74 18.54 5.28
CA ALA A 344 6.47 18.58 4.01
C ALA A 344 6.98 20.01 3.72
N ARG A 345 6.11 21.02 3.88
CA ARG A 345 6.48 22.42 3.70
C ARG A 345 7.57 22.87 4.69
N GLN A 346 7.49 22.44 5.95
CA GLN A 346 8.51 22.74 6.97
C GLN A 346 9.87 22.13 6.62
N LEU A 347 9.89 20.96 5.98
CA LEU A 347 11.12 20.27 5.58
C LEU A 347 11.60 20.66 4.17
N GLY A 348 10.99 21.67 3.53
CA GLY A 348 11.37 22.12 2.19
C GLY A 348 10.98 21.15 1.06
N LEU A 349 10.10 20.18 1.34
CA LEU A 349 9.57 19.22 0.37
C LEU A 349 8.33 19.80 -0.34
N ARG A 350 8.14 19.41 -1.60
CA ARG A 350 6.95 19.74 -2.38
C ARG A 350 5.89 18.65 -2.20
N SER A 351 4.73 19.05 -1.70
CA SER A 351 3.59 18.15 -1.50
C SER A 351 2.42 18.49 -2.43
N HIS A 352 1.82 17.51 -3.08
CA HIS A 352 0.67 17.68 -3.96
C HIS A 352 -0.33 16.53 -3.76
N SER A 353 -1.62 16.83 -3.70
CA SER A 353 -2.68 15.82 -3.60
C SER A 353 -3.38 15.64 -4.95
N TYR A 354 -3.34 14.44 -5.52
CA TYR A 354 -3.85 14.08 -6.86
C TYR A 354 -5.03 13.11 -6.78
N GLY A 355 -6.03 13.25 -7.65
CA GLY A 355 -7.18 12.34 -7.76
C GLY A 355 -8.53 12.95 -7.33
N PRO A 356 -9.64 12.25 -7.61
CA PRO A 356 -10.99 12.67 -7.25
C PRO A 356 -11.20 12.65 -5.72
N LYS A 357 -12.24 13.34 -5.22
CA LYS A 357 -12.44 13.60 -3.77
C LYS A 357 -12.29 12.36 -2.87
N ASN A 358 -12.76 11.18 -3.30
CA ASN A 358 -12.74 9.94 -2.50
C ASN A 358 -11.48 9.07 -2.66
N GLU A 359 -10.68 9.29 -3.70
CA GLU A 359 -9.48 8.47 -4.00
C GLU A 359 -8.21 9.32 -4.09
N ARG A 360 -8.21 10.47 -3.41
CA ARG A 360 -7.12 11.42 -3.50
C ARG A 360 -5.87 10.85 -2.83
N THR A 361 -4.83 10.66 -3.63
CA THR A 361 -3.49 10.25 -3.18
C THR A 361 -2.64 11.48 -2.91
N LEU A 362 -1.82 11.44 -1.86
CA LEU A 362 -0.92 12.53 -1.51
C LEU A 362 0.51 12.15 -1.91
N ILE A 363 1.16 13.00 -2.70
CA ILE A 363 2.52 12.78 -3.19
C ILE A 363 3.44 13.84 -2.58
N VAL A 364 4.59 13.41 -2.06
CA VAL A 364 5.65 14.27 -1.54
C VAL A 364 6.92 14.03 -2.35
N SER A 365 7.47 15.11 -2.88
CA SER A 365 8.63 15.14 -3.79
C SER A 365 9.65 16.15 -3.28
N ARG A 366 10.93 15.97 -3.64
CA ARG A 366 11.97 16.95 -3.28
C ARG A 366 11.82 18.23 -4.11
N LYS A 367 12.19 19.37 -3.52
CA LYS A 367 12.37 20.63 -4.24
C LYS A 367 13.81 20.65 -4.72
N ILE A 368 14.03 20.33 -5.98
CA ILE A 368 15.36 20.25 -6.60
C ILE A 368 15.43 21.39 -7.61
N ASP A 369 16.53 22.13 -7.59
CA ASP A 369 16.78 23.13 -8.62
C ASP A 369 17.13 22.42 -9.95
N PRO A 370 16.66 22.91 -11.11
CA PRO A 370 16.81 22.19 -12.37
C PRO A 370 18.26 21.88 -12.75
N GLN A 371 19.21 22.70 -12.31
CA GLN A 371 20.64 22.49 -12.53
C GLN A 371 21.18 21.32 -11.68
N ASP A 372 20.89 21.31 -10.38
CA ASP A 372 21.24 20.20 -9.48
C ASP A 372 20.65 18.88 -9.99
N LEU A 373 19.43 18.93 -10.55
CA LEU A 373 18.78 17.77 -11.16
C LEU A 373 19.55 17.25 -12.39
N VAL A 374 20.15 18.12 -13.22
CA VAL A 374 21.00 17.68 -14.34
C VAL A 374 22.24 16.96 -13.81
N GLU A 375 22.92 17.52 -12.81
CA GLU A 375 24.13 16.92 -12.23
C GLU A 375 23.85 15.56 -11.59
N GLU A 376 22.77 15.45 -10.82
CA GLU A 376 22.34 14.18 -10.26
C GLU A 376 21.96 13.17 -11.35
N LEU A 377 21.23 13.59 -12.39
CA LEU A 377 20.88 12.70 -13.49
C LEU A 377 22.11 12.21 -14.26
N LYS A 378 23.16 13.04 -14.39
CA LYS A 378 24.46 12.59 -14.93
C LYS A 378 25.07 11.50 -14.05
N ASN A 379 25.05 11.66 -12.73
CA ASN A 379 25.55 10.66 -11.79
C ASN A 379 24.76 9.34 -11.85
N PHE A 380 23.46 9.39 -12.18
CA PHE A 380 22.60 8.20 -12.31
C PHE A 380 22.58 7.58 -13.72
N GLY A 381 23.40 8.06 -14.67
CA GLY A 381 23.46 7.51 -16.03
C GLY A 381 22.32 7.98 -16.96
N GLY A 382 21.75 9.16 -16.69
CA GLY A 382 20.85 9.88 -17.60
C GLY A 382 19.40 9.40 -17.63
N ASN A 383 19.02 8.37 -16.89
CA ASN A 383 17.67 7.83 -16.93
C ASN A 383 17.17 7.38 -15.55
N THR A 384 16.03 7.94 -15.13
CA THR A 384 15.31 7.55 -13.91
C THR A 384 13.88 7.17 -14.25
N ASN A 385 13.15 6.68 -13.25
CA ASN A 385 11.71 6.37 -13.38
C ASN A 385 10.89 7.62 -13.71
N LYS A 386 11.33 8.79 -13.24
CA LYS A 386 10.60 10.07 -13.35
C LYS A 386 11.17 11.01 -14.40
N TYR A 387 12.48 10.99 -14.61
CA TYR A 387 13.18 11.91 -15.49
C TYR A 387 14.05 11.16 -16.49
N GLN A 388 14.12 11.66 -17.71
CA GLN A 388 15.10 11.28 -18.71
C GLN A 388 15.90 12.51 -19.08
N LEU A 389 17.22 12.42 -18.96
CA LEU A 389 18.14 13.46 -19.40
C LEU A 389 18.49 13.21 -20.85
N ILE A 390 18.36 14.23 -21.68
CA ILE A 390 18.82 14.25 -23.06
C ILE A 390 19.97 15.25 -23.12
N GLU A 391 21.11 14.78 -23.61
CA GLU A 391 22.29 15.60 -23.82
C GLU A 391 22.11 16.51 -25.04
N PRO A 392 22.76 17.69 -25.06
CA PRO A 392 22.72 18.58 -26.22
C PRO A 392 23.29 17.90 -27.46
N THR A 393 22.59 18.00 -28.59
CA THR A 393 23.01 17.37 -29.86
C THR A 393 24.18 18.10 -30.55
N GLY A 394 24.50 19.31 -30.11
CA GLY A 394 25.50 20.18 -30.73
C GLY A 394 26.83 20.29 -29.98
N LEU A 395 27.14 19.35 -29.08
CA LEU A 395 28.43 19.27 -28.38
C LEU A 395 29.51 18.59 -29.21
#